data_AF-A0A9D8BRA0-F1
#
_entry.id   AF-A0A9D8BRA0-F1
#
_cell.length_a   1.000
_cell.length_b   1.000
_cell.length_c   1.000
_cell.angle_alpha   90.00
_cell.angle_beta   90.00
_cell.angle_gamma   90.00
#
_symmetry.space_group_name_H-M   'P 1'
#
loop_
_entity.id
_entity.type
_entity.pdbx_description
1 polymer ?
#
loop_
_entity_poly.entity_id
_entity_poly.type
_entity_poly.pdbx_seq_one_letter_code
_entity_poly.pdbx_strand_id
1 'polypeptide(L)'
;MDTNRTSMNENGERLEIDVKNIEITRETLDQLEGGTEEGVNEVRGHIETAEHVTEDIFEEDGDDLEEIHDKADEFENDLQDTSGTVEKDLERISDAISSVETRETQEELERAKDSASEDKDFLGEQSETLNEILQQSRLDYEALRGRVQTKGGQTR
;
A
#
# COMPACT_ATOMS: atom_id res chain seq x y z
N MET A 1 -9.90 3.06 -7.07
CA MET A 1 -8.98 2.01 -6.60
C MET A 1 -7.82 1.73 -7.53
N ASP A 2 -8.03 1.62 -8.84
CA ASP A 2 -6.94 1.32 -9.78
C ASP A 2 -5.74 2.27 -9.67
N THR A 3 -5.96 3.54 -9.33
CA THR A 3 -4.90 4.53 -9.13
C THR A 3 -4.01 4.17 -7.92
N ASN A 4 -4.58 3.95 -6.73
CA ASN A 4 -3.79 3.62 -5.53
C ASN A 4 -3.00 2.33 -5.73
N ARG A 5 -3.64 1.29 -6.30
CA ARG A 5 -2.96 0.03 -6.60
C ARG A 5 -1.78 0.22 -7.54
N THR A 6 -1.98 1.00 -8.62
CA THR A 6 -0.92 1.28 -9.59
C THR A 6 0.23 2.04 -8.93
N SER A 7 -0.08 3.10 -8.18
CA SER A 7 0.93 3.91 -7.50
C SER A 7 1.72 3.12 -6.44
N MET A 8 1.07 2.26 -5.66
CA MET A 8 1.75 1.38 -4.70
C MET A 8 2.69 0.39 -5.40
N ASN A 9 2.26 -0.19 -6.53
CA ASN A 9 3.10 -1.10 -7.30
C ASN A 9 4.32 -0.38 -7.90
N GLU A 10 4.12 0.79 -8.52
CA GLU A 10 5.20 1.59 -9.10
C GLU A 10 6.21 2.02 -8.04
N ASN A 11 5.74 2.45 -6.87
CA ASN A 11 6.61 2.80 -5.74
C ASN A 11 7.35 1.56 -5.20
N GLY A 12 6.65 0.42 -5.04
CA GLY A 12 7.27 -0.85 -4.65
C GLY A 12 8.37 -1.32 -5.62
N GLU A 13 8.19 -1.12 -6.92
CA GLU A 13 9.22 -1.40 -7.92
C GLU A 13 10.45 -0.49 -7.79
N ARG A 14 10.26 0.80 -7.48
CA ARG A 14 11.37 1.74 -7.22
C ARG A 14 12.16 1.33 -5.97
N LEU A 15 11.46 1.07 -4.87
CA LEU A 15 12.07 0.60 -3.62
C LEU A 15 12.90 -0.68 -3.84
N GLU A 16 12.39 -1.64 -4.63
CA GLU A 16 13.13 -2.87 -4.97
C GLU A 16 14.42 -2.57 -5.77
N ILE A 17 14.40 -1.58 -6.65
CA ILE A 17 15.58 -1.12 -7.38
C ILE A 17 16.59 -0.49 -6.40
N ASP A 18 16.14 0.35 -5.48
CA ASP A 18 17.01 1.01 -4.51
C ASP A 18 17.67 0.01 -3.58
N VAL A 19 16.93 -0.98 -3.07
CA VAL A 19 17.50 -2.08 -2.27
C VAL A 19 18.56 -2.83 -3.06
N LYS A 20 18.32 -3.14 -4.35
CA LYS A 20 19.33 -3.79 -5.20
C LYS A 20 20.58 -2.93 -5.37
N ASN A 21 20.42 -1.62 -5.56
CA ASN A 21 21.54 -0.70 -5.71
C ASN A 21 22.39 -0.63 -4.42
N ILE A 22 21.74 -0.59 -3.26
CA ILE A 22 22.41 -0.68 -1.95
C ILE A 22 23.17 -2.01 -1.83
N GLU A 23 22.52 -3.14 -2.17
CA GLU A 23 23.12 -4.47 -2.11
C GLU A 23 24.35 -4.60 -3.02
N ILE A 24 24.29 -4.06 -4.23
CA ILE A 24 25.40 -4.02 -5.20
C ILE A 24 26.55 -3.15 -4.68
N THR A 25 26.23 -2.00 -4.08
CA THR A 25 27.24 -1.06 -3.55
C THR A 25 28.02 -1.69 -2.40
N ARG A 26 27.33 -2.37 -1.48
CA ARG A 26 27.93 -3.15 -0.39
C ARG A 26 28.78 -4.31 -0.92
N GLU A 27 28.27 -5.07 -1.88
CA GLU A 27 29.04 -6.17 -2.50
C GLU A 27 30.31 -5.64 -3.18
N THR A 28 30.21 -4.49 -3.86
CA THR A 28 31.37 -3.85 -4.49
C THR A 28 32.41 -3.45 -3.44
N LEU A 29 31.98 -2.87 -2.31
CA LEU A 29 32.85 -2.51 -1.20
C LEU A 29 33.60 -3.73 -0.61
N ASP A 30 32.88 -4.84 -0.44
CA ASP A 30 33.43 -6.10 0.09
C ASP A 30 34.45 -6.76 -0.86
N GLN A 31 34.30 -6.55 -2.17
CA GLN A 31 35.16 -7.14 -3.21
C GLN A 31 36.40 -6.29 -3.54
N LEU A 32 36.57 -5.11 -2.93
CA LEU A 32 37.75 -4.29 -3.19
C LEU A 32 39.03 -4.94 -2.67
N GLU A 33 39.92 -5.31 -3.59
CA GLU A 33 41.26 -5.81 -3.29
C GLU A 33 42.35 -4.93 -3.94
N GLY A 34 43.38 -4.58 -3.17
CA GLY A 34 44.65 -4.03 -3.67
C GLY A 34 44.67 -2.53 -3.99
N GLY A 35 45.88 -2.01 -4.25
CA GLY A 35 46.14 -0.57 -4.48
C GLY A 35 47.13 0.01 -3.47
N THR A 36 47.34 1.32 -3.53
CA THR A 36 47.96 2.05 -2.41
C THR A 36 46.91 2.24 -1.32
N GLU A 37 47.34 2.27 -0.05
CA GLU A 37 46.43 2.46 1.10
C GLU A 37 45.56 3.71 0.94
N GLU A 38 46.14 4.83 0.49
CA GLU A 38 45.44 6.09 0.24
C GLU A 38 44.39 5.99 -0.89
N GLY A 39 44.74 5.34 -2.01
CA GLY A 39 43.80 5.20 -3.13
C GLY A 39 42.65 4.25 -2.82
N VAL A 40 42.89 3.20 -2.03
CA VAL A 40 41.83 2.30 -1.56
C VAL A 40 40.87 3.04 -0.63
N ASN A 41 41.38 3.83 0.31
CA ASN A 41 40.55 4.57 1.25
C ASN A 41 39.67 5.62 0.54
N GLU A 42 40.21 6.32 -0.46
CA GLU A 42 39.43 7.28 -1.26
C GLU A 42 38.30 6.60 -2.03
N VAL A 43 38.58 5.46 -2.68
CA VAL A 43 37.57 4.67 -3.41
C VAL A 43 36.48 4.14 -2.47
N ARG A 44 36.86 3.63 -1.28
CA ARG A 44 35.89 3.17 -0.27
C ARG A 44 34.96 4.29 0.17
N GLY A 45 35.50 5.47 0.47
CA GLY A 45 34.69 6.63 0.87
C GLY A 45 33.69 7.06 -0.21
N HIS A 46 34.05 6.97 -1.50
CA HIS A 46 33.11 7.25 -2.58
C HIS A 46 31.99 6.21 -2.70
N ILE A 47 32.30 4.93 -2.49
CA ILE A 47 31.30 3.84 -2.52
C ILE A 47 30.35 3.95 -1.32
N GLU A 48 30.87 4.21 -0.12
CA GLU A 48 30.06 4.47 1.08
C GLU A 48 29.15 5.70 0.89
N THR A 49 29.65 6.76 0.24
CA THR A 49 28.81 7.91 -0.11
C THR A 49 27.70 7.54 -1.09
N ALA A 50 27.98 6.68 -2.07
CA ALA A 50 26.96 6.22 -3.02
C ALA A 50 25.88 5.35 -2.36
N GLU A 51 26.27 4.53 -1.38
CA GLU A 51 25.35 3.77 -0.54
C GLU A 51 24.41 4.71 0.21
N HIS A 52 24.95 5.69 0.94
CA HIS A 52 24.16 6.66 1.69
C HIS A 52 23.20 7.45 0.81
N VAL A 53 23.63 7.89 -0.37
CA VAL A 53 22.71 8.57 -1.31
C VAL A 53 21.55 7.67 -1.72
N THR A 54 21.79 6.36 -1.89
CA THR A 54 20.73 5.41 -2.25
C THR A 54 19.84 5.08 -1.05
N GLU A 55 20.40 5.03 0.16
CA GLU A 55 19.62 4.90 1.41
C GLU A 55 18.68 6.10 1.61
N ASP A 56 19.16 7.33 1.38
CA ASP A 56 18.34 8.54 1.45
C ASP A 56 17.18 8.49 0.44
N ILE A 57 17.43 8.03 -0.79
CA ILE A 57 16.38 7.85 -1.81
C ILE A 57 15.37 6.77 -1.40
N PHE A 58 15.85 5.65 -0.85
CA PHE A 58 14.97 4.59 -0.36
C PHE A 58 14.05 5.07 0.77
N GLU A 59 14.55 5.96 1.65
CA GLU A 59 13.73 6.60 2.68
C GLU A 59 12.68 7.53 2.07
N GLU A 60 13.05 8.39 1.12
CA GLU A 60 12.10 9.27 0.40
C GLU A 60 11.00 8.48 -0.32
N ASP A 61 11.36 7.41 -1.04
CA ASP A 61 10.40 6.54 -1.71
C ASP A 61 9.49 5.82 -0.70
N GLY A 62 10.00 5.52 0.49
CA GLY A 62 9.22 4.98 1.61
C GLY A 62 8.18 5.96 2.15
N ASP A 63 8.56 7.23 2.31
CA ASP A 63 7.65 8.30 2.73
C ASP A 63 6.53 8.52 1.68
N ASP A 64 6.88 8.50 0.39
CA ASP A 64 5.91 8.55 -0.72
C ASP A 64 4.89 7.40 -0.63
N LEU A 65 5.34 6.19 -0.27
CA LEU A 65 4.46 5.02 -0.10
C LEU A 65 3.51 5.19 1.09
N GLU A 66 3.99 5.76 2.19
CA GLU A 66 3.18 6.05 3.37
C GLU A 66 2.06 7.06 3.04
N GLU A 67 2.35 8.11 2.26
CA GLU A 67 1.31 9.05 1.81
C GLU A 67 0.24 8.36 0.94
N ILE A 68 0.64 7.38 0.12
CA ILE A 68 -0.31 6.59 -0.68
C ILE A 68 -1.16 5.69 0.24
N HIS A 69 -0.60 5.12 1.31
CA HIS A 69 -1.33 4.34 2.31
C HIS A 69 -2.34 5.21 3.04
N ASP A 70 -1.97 6.41 3.49
CA ASP A 70 -2.87 7.32 4.18
C ASP A 70 -4.11 7.67 3.34
N LYS A 71 -3.92 8.00 2.06
CA LYS A 71 -5.03 8.28 1.13
C LYS A 71 -5.93 7.07 0.91
N ALA A 72 -5.36 5.87 0.93
CA ALA A 72 -6.12 4.64 0.78
C ALA A 72 -6.92 4.32 2.06
N ASP A 73 -6.35 4.54 3.24
CA ASP A 73 -7.05 4.39 4.52
C ASP A 73 -8.19 5.42 4.65
N GLU A 74 -8.00 6.66 4.18
CA GLU A 74 -9.09 7.67 4.07
C GLU A 74 -10.24 7.16 3.18
N PHE A 75 -9.91 6.63 2.01
CA PHE A 75 -10.90 6.07 1.11
C PHE A 75 -11.62 4.83 1.68
N GLU A 76 -10.93 4.01 2.48
CA GLU A 76 -11.56 2.90 3.19
C GLU A 76 -12.63 3.40 4.19
N ASN A 77 -12.31 4.46 4.95
CA ASN A 77 -13.26 5.05 5.89
C ASN A 77 -14.50 5.57 5.17
N ASP A 78 -14.34 6.22 4.01
CA ASP A 78 -15.45 6.69 3.18
C ASP A 78 -16.35 5.53 2.69
N LEU A 79 -15.74 4.40 2.30
CA LEU A 79 -16.48 3.19 1.92
C LEU A 79 -17.28 2.63 3.11
N GLN A 80 -16.68 2.60 4.30
CA GLN A 80 -17.34 2.13 5.53
C GLN A 80 -18.53 3.02 5.91
N ASP A 81 -18.37 4.33 5.85
CA ASP A 81 -19.45 5.30 6.12
C ASP A 81 -20.60 5.17 5.12
N THR A 82 -20.27 4.96 3.85
CA THR A 82 -21.26 4.72 2.80
C THR A 82 -22.00 3.41 3.04
N SER A 83 -21.28 2.33 3.35
CA SER A 83 -21.86 1.02 3.68
C SER A 83 -22.82 1.11 4.86
N GLY A 84 -22.43 1.80 5.93
CA GLY A 84 -23.30 2.03 7.09
C GLY A 84 -24.53 2.91 6.78
N THR A 85 -24.50 3.71 5.72
CA THR A 85 -25.67 4.44 5.23
C THR A 85 -26.62 3.51 4.46
N VAL A 86 -26.07 2.69 3.56
CA VAL A 86 -26.83 1.68 2.80
C VAL A 86 -27.52 0.68 3.75
N GLU A 87 -26.86 0.26 4.81
CA GLU A 87 -27.47 -0.61 5.83
C GLU A 87 -28.71 0.01 6.47
N LYS A 88 -28.64 1.30 6.85
CA LYS A 88 -29.79 2.02 7.41
C LYS A 88 -30.92 2.19 6.39
N ASP A 89 -30.59 2.36 5.11
CA ASP A 89 -31.60 2.47 4.06
C ASP A 89 -32.29 1.13 3.80
N LEU A 90 -31.55 0.02 3.82
CA LEU A 90 -32.12 -1.33 3.76
C LEU A 90 -33.09 -1.62 4.91
N GLU A 91 -32.76 -1.17 6.12
CA GLU A 91 -33.66 -1.25 7.29
C GLU A 91 -34.94 -0.45 7.03
N ARG A 92 -34.83 0.83 6.62
CA ARG A 92 -35.99 1.69 6.34
C ARG A 92 -36.88 1.14 5.23
N ILE A 93 -36.29 0.61 4.16
CA ILE A 93 -37.04 -0.01 3.06
C ILE A 93 -37.78 -1.25 3.56
N SER A 94 -37.14 -2.08 4.39
CA SER A 94 -37.77 -3.26 4.97
C SER A 94 -38.96 -2.91 5.89
N ASP A 95 -38.82 -1.86 6.69
CA ASP A 95 -39.91 -1.33 7.52
C ASP A 95 -41.06 -0.79 6.66
N ALA A 96 -40.75 -0.10 5.56
CA ALA A 96 -41.74 0.43 4.63
C ALA A 96 -42.52 -0.69 3.93
N ILE A 97 -41.84 -1.74 3.44
CA ILE A 97 -42.48 -2.92 2.83
C ILE A 97 -43.50 -3.53 3.79
N SER A 98 -43.11 -3.67 5.07
CA SER A 98 -43.95 -4.25 6.12
C SER A 98 -45.16 -3.39 6.49
N SER A 99 -45.11 -2.08 6.19
CA SER A 99 -46.13 -1.10 6.56
C SER A 99 -47.09 -0.76 5.43
N VAL A 100 -46.70 -0.98 4.18
CA VAL A 100 -47.50 -0.67 2.99
C VAL A 100 -48.42 -1.84 2.67
N GLU A 101 -49.71 -1.56 2.43
CA GLU A 101 -50.70 -2.59 2.08
C GLU A 101 -50.86 -2.82 0.57
N THR A 102 -50.45 -1.86 -0.26
CA THR A 102 -50.57 -1.95 -1.71
C THR A 102 -49.47 -2.84 -2.29
N ARG A 103 -49.86 -3.97 -2.88
CA ARG A 103 -48.94 -4.95 -3.47
C ARG A 103 -48.00 -4.34 -4.50
N GLU A 104 -48.52 -3.51 -5.41
CA GLU A 104 -47.69 -2.86 -6.43
C GLU A 104 -46.61 -1.97 -5.80
N THR A 105 -46.90 -1.31 -4.67
CA THR A 105 -45.91 -0.52 -3.94
C THR A 105 -44.92 -1.40 -3.18
N GLN A 106 -45.36 -2.52 -2.60
CA GLN A 106 -44.45 -3.51 -2.00
C GLN A 106 -43.46 -4.04 -3.03
N GLU A 107 -43.92 -4.38 -4.24
CA GLU A 107 -43.06 -4.88 -5.31
C GLU A 107 -41.99 -3.85 -5.75
N GLU A 108 -42.33 -2.55 -5.82
CA GLU A 108 -41.32 -1.52 -6.10
C GLU A 108 -40.31 -1.36 -4.96
N LEU A 109 -40.76 -1.45 -3.70
CA LEU A 109 -39.86 -1.37 -2.55
C LEU A 109 -38.94 -2.60 -2.43
N GLU A 110 -39.43 -3.79 -2.79
CA GLU A 110 -38.59 -4.99 -2.89
C GLU A 110 -37.49 -4.80 -3.94
N ARG A 111 -37.79 -4.24 -5.11
CA ARG A 111 -36.76 -3.91 -6.10
C ARG A 111 -35.76 -2.87 -5.60
N ALA A 112 -36.23 -1.87 -4.86
CA ALA A 112 -35.33 -0.89 -4.25
C ALA A 112 -34.41 -1.54 -3.20
N LYS A 113 -34.94 -2.50 -2.41
CA LYS A 113 -34.17 -3.29 -1.46
C LYS A 113 -33.11 -4.14 -2.15
N ASP A 114 -33.48 -4.80 -3.24
CA ASP A 114 -32.55 -5.63 -4.02
C ASP A 114 -31.40 -4.76 -4.56
N SER A 115 -31.71 -3.61 -5.17
CA SER A 115 -30.71 -2.65 -5.66
C SER A 115 -29.77 -2.17 -4.54
N ALA A 116 -30.30 -1.80 -3.37
CA ALA A 116 -29.48 -1.37 -2.25
C ALA A 116 -28.63 -2.52 -1.65
N SER A 117 -29.09 -3.76 -1.77
CA SER A 117 -28.33 -4.94 -1.35
C SER A 117 -27.16 -5.20 -2.30
N GLU A 118 -27.38 -5.07 -3.61
CA GLU A 118 -26.32 -5.15 -4.62
C GLU A 118 -25.25 -4.06 -4.39
N ASP A 119 -25.68 -2.82 -4.09
CA ASP A 119 -24.75 -1.73 -3.75
C ASP A 119 -23.94 -2.05 -2.49
N LYS A 120 -24.57 -2.64 -1.47
CA LYS A 120 -23.87 -3.06 -0.25
C LYS A 120 -22.79 -4.11 -0.54
N ASP A 121 -23.14 -5.13 -1.32
CA ASP A 121 -22.22 -6.22 -1.67
C ASP A 121 -21.03 -5.66 -2.46
N PHE A 122 -21.29 -4.76 -3.42
CA PHE A 122 -20.24 -4.07 -4.16
C PHE A 122 -19.30 -3.27 -3.24
N LEU A 123 -19.83 -2.50 -2.28
CA LEU A 123 -19.01 -1.75 -1.31
C LEU A 123 -18.16 -2.68 -0.44
N GLY A 124 -18.71 -3.84 -0.06
CA GLY A 124 -17.99 -4.89 0.67
C GLY A 124 -16.80 -5.42 -0.11
N GLU A 125 -17.02 -5.83 -1.37
CA GLU A 125 -15.95 -6.31 -2.26
C GLU A 125 -14.85 -5.25 -2.47
N GLN A 126 -15.26 -3.97 -2.60
CA GLN A 126 -14.31 -2.87 -2.69
C GLN A 126 -13.46 -2.76 -1.42
N SER A 127 -14.07 -2.73 -0.24
CA SER A 127 -13.33 -2.64 1.03
C SER A 127 -12.37 -3.81 1.24
N GLU A 128 -12.78 -5.03 0.90
CA GLU A 128 -11.92 -6.22 0.98
C GLU A 128 -10.71 -6.10 0.03
N THR A 129 -10.95 -5.74 -1.23
CA THR A 129 -9.90 -5.58 -2.24
C THR A 129 -8.85 -4.55 -1.81
N LEU A 130 -9.30 -3.41 -1.28
CA LEU A 130 -8.41 -2.35 -0.81
C LEU A 130 -7.54 -2.81 0.35
N ASN A 131 -8.14 -3.51 1.32
CA ASN A 131 -7.44 -4.07 2.47
C ASN A 131 -6.35 -5.06 2.05
N GLU A 132 -6.64 -5.95 1.09
CA GLU A 132 -5.65 -6.90 0.58
C GLU A 132 -4.44 -6.19 -0.05
N ILE A 133 -4.70 -5.16 -0.86
CA ILE A 133 -3.65 -4.36 -1.52
C ILE A 133 -2.78 -3.65 -0.48
N LEU A 134 -3.40 -3.00 0.51
CA LEU A 134 -2.70 -2.29 1.57
C LEU A 134 -1.82 -3.22 2.41
N GLN A 135 -2.38 -4.35 2.85
CA GLN A 135 -1.63 -5.33 3.62
C GLN A 135 -0.44 -5.87 2.84
N GLN A 136 -0.64 -6.23 1.56
CA GLN A 136 0.43 -6.72 0.71
C GLN A 136 1.53 -5.67 0.55
N SER A 137 1.17 -4.42 0.25
CA SER A 137 2.13 -3.32 0.11
C SER A 137 2.93 -3.06 1.38
N ARG A 138 2.30 -3.10 2.55
CA ARG A 138 2.98 -2.96 3.86
C ARG A 138 3.98 -4.10 4.10
N LEU A 139 3.57 -5.34 3.84
CA LEU A 139 4.44 -6.52 3.99
C LEU A 139 5.65 -6.46 3.05
N ASP A 140 5.42 -6.07 1.80
CA ASP A 140 6.50 -5.92 0.81
C ASP A 140 7.49 -4.84 1.26
N TYR A 141 7.01 -3.66 1.67
CA TYR A 141 7.88 -2.60 2.17
C TYR A 141 8.68 -3.01 3.41
N GLU A 142 8.04 -3.69 4.38
CA GLU A 142 8.75 -4.20 5.57
C GLU A 142 9.86 -5.19 5.20
N ALA A 143 9.62 -6.06 4.21
CA ALA A 143 10.62 -6.98 3.71
C ALA A 143 11.81 -6.26 3.05
N LEU A 144 11.54 -5.22 2.24
CA LEU A 144 12.56 -4.38 1.62
C LEU A 144 13.40 -3.64 2.66
N ARG A 145 12.73 -3.01 3.64
CA ARG A 145 13.40 -2.33 4.74
C ARG A 145 14.29 -3.27 5.56
N GLY A 146 13.83 -4.51 5.77
CA GLY A 146 14.64 -5.55 6.40
C GLY A 146 15.92 -5.89 5.63
N ARG A 147 15.87 -5.91 4.29
CA ARG A 147 17.06 -6.13 3.44
C ARG A 147 18.06 -4.98 3.52
N VAL A 148 17.57 -3.74 3.55
CA VAL A 148 18.42 -2.56 3.76
C VAL A 148 19.11 -2.63 5.13
N GLN A 149 18.40 -3.03 6.19
CA GLN A 149 18.97 -3.07 7.55
C GLN A 149 19.93 -4.25 7.82
N THR A 150 19.72 -5.40 7.17
CA THR A 150 20.45 -6.64 7.51
C THR A 150 21.92 -6.67 7.07
N LYS A 151 22.34 -5.85 6.09
CA LYS A 151 23.76 -5.77 5.68
C LYS A 151 24.55 -4.62 6.32
N GLY A 152 23.92 -3.67 7.01
CA GLY A 152 24.62 -2.61 7.77
C GLY A 152 25.16 -3.05 9.15
N GLY A 153 24.84 -4.28 9.58
CA GLY A 153 25.15 -4.79 10.93
C GLY A 153 26.45 -5.58 11.08
N GLN A 154 27.22 -5.80 10.02
CA GLN A 154 28.47 -6.60 10.06
C GLN A 154 29.69 -5.77 9.69
N THR A 155 29.96 -4.71 10.46
CA THR A 155 31.31 -4.17 10.59
C THR A 155 31.45 -3.48 11.94
N ARG A 156 31.95 -4.24 12.93
CA ARG A 156 32.57 -3.74 14.16
C ARG A 156 33.95 -4.33 14.28
#